data_AF-A0A7X5SBW1-F1
#
_entry.id   AF-A0A7X5SBW1-F1
#
_cell.length_a   1.000
_cell.length_b   1.000
_cell.length_c   1.000
_cell.angle_alpha   90.00
_cell.angle_beta   90.00
_cell.angle_gamma   90.00
#
_symmetry.space_group_name_H-M   'P 1'
#
loop_
_entity.id
_entity.type
_entity.pdbx_description
1 polymer ?
#
loop_
_entity_poly.entity_id
_entity_poly.type
_entity_poly.pdbx_seq_one_letter_code
_entity_poly.pdbx_strand_id
1 'polypeptide(L)'
;LKSRTTPAAEAVSESLAALAWLRQRGCRQFFFKYCSTFDSTAEGNIGPVAEALQEALDCDFTLACPAFPETGRTLFRGHLFVQDQLLSESGMQHHPLTPMGDANLVRVLQAQSRGKVGLLRYDQVAKGPEAVRAAIAE
;
A
#
# COMPACT_ATOMS: atom_id res chain seq x y z
N LEU A 1 11.27 0.60 -12.10
CA LEU A 1 10.90 -0.83 -12.03
C LEU A 1 9.56 -1.01 -12.73
N LYS A 2 9.39 -2.07 -13.52
CA LYS A 2 8.11 -2.38 -14.18
C LYS A 2 7.43 -3.54 -13.45
N SER A 3 7.23 -3.37 -12.14
CA SER A 3 6.97 -4.48 -11.21
C SER A 3 5.52 -4.61 -10.73
N ARG A 4 4.56 -3.92 -11.36
CA ARG A 4 3.15 -3.90 -10.89
C ARG A 4 2.47 -5.26 -11.06
N THR A 5 2.66 -5.89 -12.22
CA THR A 5 1.92 -7.09 -12.65
C THR A 5 2.84 -8.23 -13.08
N THR A 6 4.14 -8.11 -12.80
CA THR A 6 5.08 -9.24 -12.93
C THR A 6 4.85 -10.23 -11.79
N PRO A 7 5.35 -11.48 -11.90
CA PRO A 7 5.30 -12.42 -10.77
C PRO A 7 5.89 -11.79 -9.49
N ALA A 8 5.26 -12.05 -8.34
CA ALA A 8 5.63 -11.42 -7.07
C ALA A 8 7.11 -11.62 -6.72
N ALA A 9 7.67 -12.81 -6.99
CA ALA A 9 9.09 -13.10 -6.77
C ALA A 9 10.02 -12.19 -7.59
N GLU A 10 9.66 -11.88 -8.84
CA GLU A 10 10.41 -10.96 -9.69
C GLU A 10 10.29 -9.52 -9.16
N ALA A 11 9.07 -9.09 -8.82
CA ALA A 11 8.84 -7.75 -8.26
C ALA A 11 9.60 -7.53 -6.95
N VAL A 12 9.66 -8.54 -6.08
CA VAL A 12 10.46 -8.53 -4.85
C VAL A 12 11.95 -8.43 -5.17
N SER A 13 12.46 -9.30 -6.04
CA SER A 13 13.88 -9.30 -6.44
C SER A 13 14.33 -7.94 -7.00
N GLU A 14 13.56 -7.38 -7.93
CA GLU A 14 13.82 -6.05 -8.51
C GLU A 14 13.80 -4.94 -7.44
N SER A 15 12.86 -5.01 -6.50
CA SER A 15 12.70 -3.99 -5.45
C SER A 15 13.84 -4.06 -4.43
N LEU A 16 14.29 -5.26 -4.06
CA LEU A 16 15.45 -5.45 -3.19
C LEU A 16 16.76 -4.99 -3.84
N ALA A 17 16.93 -5.25 -5.14
CA ALA A 17 18.07 -4.73 -5.90
C ALA A 17 18.08 -3.20 -5.92
N ALA A 18 16.92 -2.57 -6.13
CA ALA A 18 16.78 -1.12 -6.06
C ALA A 18 17.06 -0.57 -4.65
N LEU A 19 16.56 -1.24 -3.60
CA LEU A 19 16.84 -0.90 -2.21
C LEU A 19 18.35 -0.93 -1.91
N ALA A 20 19.04 -2.01 -2.30
CA ALA A 20 20.49 -2.15 -2.09
C ALA A 20 21.26 -1.01 -2.78
N TRP A 21 20.89 -0.67 -4.02
CA TRP A 21 21.49 0.43 -4.77
C TRP A 21 21.26 1.80 -4.12
N LEU A 22 20.07 2.03 -3.54
CA LEU A 22 19.74 3.26 -2.81
C LEU A 22 20.50 3.34 -1.47
N ARG A 23 20.60 2.23 -0.73
CA ARG A 23 21.38 2.16 0.52
C ARG A 23 22.86 2.51 0.30
N GLN A 24 23.46 2.01 -0.78
CA GLN A 24 24.84 2.34 -1.16
C GLN A 24 25.06 3.83 -1.44
N ARG A 25 23.99 4.59 -1.72
CA ARG A 25 24.03 6.05 -1.91
C ARG A 25 23.74 6.86 -0.65
N GLY A 26 23.60 6.19 0.50
CA GLY A 26 23.34 6.85 1.77
C GLY A 26 21.89 7.32 1.95
N CYS A 27 20.94 6.78 1.18
CA CYS A 27 19.51 7.03 1.43
C CYS A 27 19.13 6.53 2.84
N ARG A 28 18.43 7.37 3.60
CA ARG A 28 18.02 7.09 4.99
C ARG A 28 16.54 6.77 5.14
N GLN A 29 15.75 7.07 4.12
CA GLN A 29 14.31 6.83 4.07
C GLN A 29 13.96 6.30 2.69
N PHE A 30 13.04 5.34 2.65
CA PHE A 30 12.63 4.66 1.43
C PHE A 30 11.12 4.79 1.29
N PHE A 31 10.67 5.04 0.07
CA PHE A 31 9.25 5.19 -0.25
C PHE A 31 8.89 4.20 -1.34
N PHE A 32 8.10 3.18 -1.00
CA PHE A 32 7.57 2.24 -1.97
C PHE A 32 6.30 2.84 -2.61
N LYS A 33 6.44 3.38 -3.83
CA LYS A 33 5.34 3.96 -4.59
C LYS A 33 4.59 2.90 -5.39
N TYR A 34 3.29 2.80 -5.15
CA TYR A 34 2.32 2.03 -5.95
C TYR A 34 1.14 2.93 -6.39
N CYS A 35 0.19 2.40 -7.17
CA CYS A 35 -0.90 3.17 -7.77
C CYS A 35 -1.90 3.70 -6.73
N SER A 36 -2.49 4.88 -6.96
CA SER A 36 -3.48 5.50 -6.06
C SER A 36 -4.82 4.76 -6.02
N THR A 37 -5.07 3.87 -6.99
CA THR A 37 -6.20 2.93 -7.03
C THR A 37 -5.87 1.54 -6.47
N PHE A 38 -4.69 1.40 -5.84
CA PHE A 38 -4.24 0.18 -5.17
C PHE A 38 -4.15 -1.07 -6.07
N ASP A 39 -3.91 -0.84 -7.37
CA ASP A 39 -3.82 -1.86 -8.43
C ASP A 39 -2.96 -3.06 -8.02
N SER A 40 -3.63 -4.16 -7.70
CA SER A 40 -3.02 -5.43 -7.28
C SER A 40 -4.05 -6.55 -7.39
N THR A 41 -3.60 -7.79 -7.25
CA THR A 41 -4.46 -8.96 -7.01
C THR A 41 -4.13 -9.53 -5.63
N ALA A 42 -4.82 -10.60 -5.23
CA ALA A 42 -4.46 -11.34 -4.02
C ALA A 42 -3.04 -11.93 -4.09
N GLU A 43 -2.45 -12.06 -5.28
CA GLU A 43 -1.09 -12.55 -5.48
C GLU A 43 -0.04 -11.45 -5.33
N GLY A 44 -0.44 -10.16 -5.30
CA GLY A 44 0.48 -9.05 -5.14
C GLY A 44 0.30 -7.90 -6.15
N ASN A 45 1.27 -6.97 -6.25
CA ASN A 45 2.62 -7.03 -5.64
C ASN A 45 2.83 -6.07 -4.46
N ILE A 46 1.80 -5.41 -3.95
CA ILE A 46 1.95 -4.41 -2.89
C ILE A 46 2.40 -5.06 -1.58
N GLY A 47 1.68 -6.09 -1.12
CA GLY A 47 2.02 -6.83 0.10
C GLY A 47 3.39 -7.50 0.03
N PRO A 48 3.66 -8.36 -0.97
CA PRO A 48 4.92 -9.10 -1.04
C PRO A 48 6.16 -8.19 -1.09
N VAL A 49 6.09 -7.09 -1.85
CA VAL A 49 7.20 -6.13 -1.94
C VAL A 49 7.34 -5.34 -0.64
N ALA A 50 6.24 -4.88 -0.02
CA ALA A 50 6.31 -4.14 1.24
C ALA A 50 6.90 -4.99 2.38
N GLU A 51 6.53 -6.27 2.48
CA GLU A 51 7.06 -7.20 3.48
C GLU A 51 8.55 -7.49 3.26
N ALA A 52 8.96 -7.75 2.01
CA ALA A 52 10.38 -7.97 1.70
C ALA A 52 11.24 -6.72 1.99
N LEU A 53 10.72 -5.52 1.70
CA LEU A 53 11.41 -4.28 2.02
C LEU A 53 11.50 -4.05 3.53
N GLN A 54 10.44 -4.35 4.29
CA GLN A 54 10.44 -4.28 5.75
C GLN A 54 11.50 -5.22 6.35
N GLU A 55 11.55 -6.48 5.91
CA GLU A 55 12.56 -7.45 6.35
C GLU A 55 13.98 -6.98 6.03
N ALA A 56 14.24 -6.50 4.81
CA ALA A 56 15.57 -6.03 4.41
C ALA A 56 16.01 -4.72 5.09
N LEU A 57 15.07 -3.96 5.64
CA LEU A 57 15.29 -2.73 6.39
C LEU A 57 15.29 -2.91 7.91
N ASP A 58 15.02 -4.13 8.40
CA ASP A 58 14.82 -4.42 9.83
C ASP A 58 13.74 -3.50 10.44
N CYS A 59 12.60 -3.41 9.75
CA CYS A 59 11.46 -2.57 10.11
C CYS A 59 10.22 -3.45 10.32
N ASP A 60 9.56 -3.29 11.46
CA ASP A 60 8.41 -4.11 11.89
C ASP A 60 7.06 -3.49 11.55
N PHE A 61 7.03 -2.22 11.10
CA PHE A 61 5.82 -1.49 10.81
C PHE A 61 5.98 -0.49 9.66
N THR A 62 4.97 -0.40 8.79
CA THR A 62 4.90 0.64 7.76
C THR A 62 3.46 1.06 7.45
N LEU A 63 3.31 2.20 6.78
CA LEU A 63 2.01 2.73 6.37
C LEU A 63 1.72 2.43 4.91
N ALA A 64 0.48 2.03 4.62
CA ALA A 64 -0.06 1.97 3.27
C ALA A 64 -1.11 3.06 3.05
N CYS A 65 -0.80 4.09 2.24
CA CYS A 65 -1.68 5.22 2.01
C CYS A 65 -1.71 5.61 0.51
N PRO A 66 -2.63 5.05 -0.27
CA PRO A 66 -2.83 5.45 -1.67
C PRO A 66 -3.70 6.72 -1.85
N ALA A 67 -4.19 7.32 -0.77
CA ALA A 67 -5.03 8.51 -0.86
C ALA A 67 -4.28 9.64 -1.57
N PHE A 68 -4.97 10.26 -2.53
CA PHE A 68 -4.46 11.41 -3.27
C PHE A 68 -5.64 12.37 -3.57
N PRO A 69 -6.05 13.19 -2.59
CA PRO A 69 -7.30 13.95 -2.64
C PRO A 69 -7.40 14.91 -3.83
N GLU A 70 -6.29 15.52 -4.26
CA GLU A 70 -6.25 16.40 -5.44
C GLU A 70 -6.72 15.71 -6.72
N THR A 71 -6.58 14.38 -6.78
CA THR A 71 -7.06 13.56 -7.90
C THR A 71 -8.32 12.75 -7.53
N GLY A 72 -9.02 13.11 -6.46
CA GLY A 72 -10.25 12.45 -6.04
C GLY A 72 -10.06 11.06 -5.43
N ARG A 73 -8.89 10.74 -4.86
CA ARG A 73 -8.68 9.48 -4.13
C ARG A 73 -8.70 9.72 -2.64
N THR A 74 -9.71 9.22 -1.94
CA THR A 74 -9.88 9.41 -0.49
C THR A 74 -10.09 8.08 0.22
N LEU A 75 -9.66 8.01 1.48
CA LEU A 75 -9.86 6.84 2.34
C LEU A 75 -10.77 7.18 3.52
N PHE A 76 -11.81 6.38 3.71
CA PHE A 76 -12.67 6.49 4.89
C PHE A 76 -12.92 5.12 5.49
N ARG A 77 -12.53 4.94 6.77
CA ARG A 77 -12.65 3.66 7.50
C ARG A 77 -12.11 2.46 6.70
N GLY A 78 -10.97 2.65 6.05
CA GLY A 78 -10.30 1.63 5.22
C GLY A 78 -10.86 1.46 3.81
N HIS A 79 -11.97 2.12 3.46
CA HIS A 79 -12.55 2.03 2.12
C HIS A 79 -11.99 3.14 1.22
N LEU A 80 -11.47 2.74 0.05
CA LEU A 80 -10.99 3.65 -0.97
C LEU A 80 -12.14 4.13 -1.85
N PHE A 81 -12.22 5.43 -2.01
CA PHE A 81 -13.13 6.12 -2.91
C PHE A 81 -12.34 6.69 -4.09
N VAL A 82 -12.95 6.64 -5.27
CA VAL A 82 -12.48 7.27 -6.50
C VAL A 82 -13.58 8.22 -6.94
N GLN A 83 -13.30 9.52 -6.84
CA GLN A 83 -14.33 10.56 -6.87
C GLN A 83 -15.42 10.22 -5.83
N ASP A 84 -16.69 10.22 -6.23
CA ASP A 84 -17.83 9.99 -5.36
C ASP A 84 -18.24 8.51 -5.26
N GLN A 85 -17.44 7.59 -5.79
CA GLN A 85 -17.77 6.15 -5.85
C GLN A 85 -16.75 5.31 -5.08
N LEU A 86 -17.19 4.16 -4.57
CA LEU A 86 -16.27 3.15 -4.06
C LEU A 86 -15.32 2.69 -5.18
N LEU A 87 -14.11 2.26 -4.82
CA LEU A 87 -13.15 1.68 -5.77
C LEU A 87 -13.80 0.57 -6.63
N SER A 88 -14.60 -0.29 -5.99
CA SER A 88 -15.35 -1.40 -6.60
C SER A 88 -16.48 -1.01 -7.54
N GLU A 89 -16.79 0.29 -7.63
CA GLU A 89 -17.87 0.85 -8.46
C GLU A 89 -17.33 1.90 -9.45
N SER A 90 -16.02 2.17 -9.44
CA SER A 90 -15.38 3.30 -10.12
C SER A 90 -14.96 3.07 -11.58
N GLY A 91 -15.19 1.88 -12.11
CA GLY A 91 -14.60 1.34 -13.35
C GLY A 91 -13.38 0.45 -13.09
N MET A 92 -12.69 0.63 -11.95
CA MET A 92 -11.55 -0.22 -11.58
C MET A 92 -11.92 -1.69 -11.35
N GLN A 93 -13.18 -2.00 -11.04
CA GLN A 93 -13.70 -3.37 -10.99
C GLN A 93 -13.60 -4.12 -12.33
N HIS A 94 -13.47 -3.40 -13.44
CA HIS A 94 -13.28 -3.97 -14.78
C HIS A 94 -11.87 -3.73 -15.33
N HIS A 95 -10.91 -3.31 -14.49
CA HIS A 95 -9.54 -3.07 -14.94
C HIS A 95 -8.95 -4.35 -15.55
N PRO A 96 -8.35 -4.30 -16.76
CA PRO A 96 -8.03 -5.50 -17.54
C PRO A 96 -6.97 -6.41 -16.92
N LEU A 97 -6.13 -5.87 -16.02
CA LEU A 97 -5.02 -6.61 -15.39
C LEU A 97 -5.20 -6.82 -13.89
N THR A 98 -5.92 -5.93 -13.23
CA THR A 98 -6.03 -5.89 -11.76
C THR A 98 -7.43 -5.39 -11.38
N PRO A 99 -8.48 -6.17 -11.70
CA PRO A 99 -9.85 -5.76 -11.39
C PRO A 99 -10.04 -5.62 -9.89
N MET A 100 -10.46 -4.43 -9.45
CA MET A 100 -10.59 -4.07 -8.04
C MET A 100 -12.04 -4.22 -7.57
N GLY A 101 -12.44 -5.44 -7.20
CA GLY A 101 -13.81 -5.74 -6.76
C GLY A 101 -14.12 -5.43 -5.29
N ASP A 102 -13.11 -5.10 -4.49
CA ASP A 102 -13.24 -4.76 -3.07
C ASP A 102 -12.62 -3.38 -2.78
N ALA A 103 -13.41 -2.48 -2.22
CA ALA A 103 -12.94 -1.14 -1.85
C ALA A 103 -12.23 -1.10 -0.48
N ASN A 104 -12.36 -2.14 0.35
CA ASN A 104 -11.74 -2.17 1.67
C ASN A 104 -10.27 -2.56 1.59
N LEU A 105 -9.38 -1.56 1.71
CA LEU A 105 -7.94 -1.77 1.54
C LEU A 105 -7.30 -2.62 2.64
N VAL A 106 -7.91 -2.71 3.82
CA VAL A 106 -7.43 -3.63 4.86
C VAL A 106 -7.56 -5.07 4.35
N ARG A 107 -8.71 -5.43 3.77
CA ARG A 107 -8.91 -6.76 3.19
C ARG A 107 -8.06 -6.99 1.95
N VAL A 108 -8.00 -6.02 1.03
CA VAL A 108 -7.21 -6.13 -0.21
C VAL A 108 -5.72 -6.31 0.08
N LEU A 109 -5.17 -5.56 1.04
CA LEU A 109 -3.77 -5.72 1.44
C LEU A 109 -3.55 -7.00 2.25
N GLN A 110 -4.47 -7.37 3.16
CA GLN A 110 -4.36 -8.60 3.94
C GLN A 110 -4.34 -9.85 3.05
N ALA A 111 -5.10 -9.86 1.96
CA ALA A 111 -5.15 -10.98 1.02
C ALA A 111 -3.80 -11.29 0.35
N GLN A 112 -2.89 -10.32 0.29
CA GLN A 112 -1.56 -10.42 -0.32
C GLN A 112 -0.41 -10.24 0.68
N SER A 113 -0.70 -10.27 1.99
CA SER A 113 0.28 -10.07 3.06
C SER A 113 0.26 -11.22 4.04
N ARG A 114 1.42 -11.61 4.57
CA ARG A 114 1.57 -12.60 5.64
C ARG A 114 1.34 -11.99 7.02
N GLY A 115 1.80 -10.76 7.21
CA GLY A 115 1.61 -9.96 8.42
C GLY A 115 0.16 -9.52 8.59
N LYS A 116 -0.18 -9.15 9.83
CA LYS A 116 -1.51 -8.59 10.14
C LYS A 116 -1.61 -7.16 9.60
N VAL A 117 -2.63 -6.91 8.79
CA VAL A 117 -2.94 -5.57 8.28
C VAL A 117 -3.94 -4.88 9.22
N GLY A 118 -3.55 -3.72 9.74
CA GLY A 118 -4.37 -2.87 10.60
C GLY A 118 -4.99 -1.69 9.87
N LEU A 119 -5.65 -0.80 10.65
CA LEU A 119 -6.21 0.45 10.14
C LEU A 119 -5.95 1.60 11.12
N LEU A 120 -5.14 2.56 10.69
CA LEU A 120 -5.09 3.89 11.30
C LEU A 120 -6.29 4.71 10.79
N ARG A 121 -7.33 4.81 11.61
CA ARG A 121 -8.62 5.41 11.20
C ARG A 121 -8.56 6.94 11.12
N TYR A 122 -9.41 7.50 10.26
CA TYR A 122 -9.52 8.95 10.05
C TYR A 122 -9.76 9.74 11.35
N ASP A 123 -10.51 9.20 12.30
CA ASP A 123 -10.84 9.85 13.57
C ASP A 123 -9.65 9.90 14.53
N GLN A 124 -8.63 9.05 14.34
CA GLN A 124 -7.34 9.22 15.02
C GLN A 124 -6.45 10.20 14.26
N VAL A 125 -6.40 10.12 12.93
CA VAL A 125 -5.64 11.05 12.09
C VAL A 125 -6.10 12.50 12.31
N ALA A 126 -7.41 12.74 12.42
CA ALA A 126 -8.00 14.06 12.65
C ALA A 126 -7.60 14.69 13.99
N LYS A 127 -7.13 13.90 14.96
CA LYS A 127 -6.63 14.41 16.26
C LYS A 127 -5.18 14.91 16.18
N GLY A 128 -4.51 14.77 15.04
CA GLY A 128 -3.17 15.27 14.80
C GLY A 128 -2.06 14.24 15.01
N PRO A 129 -0.80 14.64 14.77
CA PRO A 129 0.33 13.72 14.65
C PRO A 129 0.65 12.96 15.93
N GLU A 130 0.44 13.55 17.11
CA GLU A 130 0.72 12.85 18.39
C GLU A 130 -0.25 11.70 18.63
N ALA A 131 -1.54 11.88 18.32
CA ALA A 131 -2.53 10.81 18.40
C ALA A 131 -2.23 9.70 17.38
N VAL A 132 -1.73 10.06 16.20
CA VAL A 132 -1.28 9.08 15.18
C VAL A 132 -0.09 8.28 15.69
N ARG A 133 0.92 8.92 16.28
CA ARG A 133 2.08 8.22 16.84
C ARG A 133 1.69 7.28 17.97
N ALA A 134 0.81 7.73 18.87
CA ALA A 134 0.29 6.88 19.95
C ALA A 134 -0.43 5.65 19.40
N ALA A 135 -1.31 5.82 18.42
CA ALA A 135 -2.04 4.72 17.80
C ALA A 135 -1.15 3.74 17.00
N ILE A 136 0.03 4.17 16.54
CA ILE A 136 1.01 3.28 15.89
C ILE A 136 1.81 2.48 16.92
N ALA A 137 1.97 3.00 18.14
CA ALA A 137 2.74 2.37 19.20
C ALA A 137 1.95 1.33 20.04
N GLU A 138 0.63 1.22 19.82
CA GLU A 138 -0.27 0.22 20.43
C GLU A 138 -0.23 -1.13 19.67
#